data_AF-A0A946YSA6-F1
#
_entry.id   AF-A0A946YSA6-F1
#
_cell.length_a   1.000
_cell.length_b   1.000
_cell.length_c   1.000
_cell.angle_alpha   90.00
_cell.angle_beta   90.00
_cell.angle_gamma   90.00
#
_symmetry.space_group_name_H-M   'P 1'
#
loop_
_entity.id
_entity.type
_entity.pdbx_description
1 polymer ?
#
loop_
_entity_poly.entity_id
_entity_poly.type
_entity_poly.pdbx_seq_one_letter_code
_entity_poly.pdbx_strand_id
1 'polypeptide(L)'
;MSKSNKITPVLENPFDQAVEREFSVPGQISYEPGVYEEKLKEGYELTQRPFKAAGEKNIRKQHLKGRMTIWERIRVLTEQEPTILYQNWGENLDGASLVTAIINIDGR
;
A
#
# COMPACT_ATOMS: atom_id res chain seq x y z
N MET A 1 -4.04 -37.73 -4.78
CA MET A 1 -5.46 -37.33 -4.89
C MET A 1 -5.52 -35.81 -4.77
N SER A 2 -5.44 -35.07 -5.88
CA SER A 2 -5.56 -33.61 -5.87
C SER A 2 -7.04 -33.23 -5.72
N LYS A 3 -7.38 -32.53 -4.63
CA LYS A 3 -8.71 -31.96 -4.48
C LYS A 3 -8.89 -30.88 -5.54
N SER A 4 -9.77 -31.11 -6.49
CA SER A 4 -10.23 -30.10 -7.44
C SER A 4 -11.01 -29.03 -6.67
N ASN A 5 -10.36 -27.90 -6.37
CA ASN A 5 -11.03 -26.73 -5.82
C ASN A 5 -11.85 -26.12 -6.96
N LYS A 6 -13.18 -26.27 -6.90
CA LYS A 6 -14.09 -25.60 -7.82
C LYS A 6 -13.97 -24.10 -7.59
N ILE A 7 -13.37 -23.39 -8.54
CA ILE A 7 -13.27 -21.93 -8.52
C ILE A 7 -14.66 -21.39 -8.88
N THR A 8 -15.34 -20.80 -7.90
CA THR A 8 -16.59 -20.07 -8.16
C THR A 8 -16.24 -18.76 -8.88
N PRO A 9 -16.77 -18.50 -10.08
CA PRO A 9 -16.53 -17.24 -10.75
C PRO A 9 -17.15 -16.10 -9.94
N VAL A 10 -16.32 -15.18 -9.48
CA VAL A 10 -16.74 -13.91 -8.87
C VAL A 10 -16.75 -12.83 -9.94
N LEU A 11 -17.67 -11.87 -9.80
CA LEU A 11 -17.81 -10.76 -10.74
C LEU A 11 -16.66 -9.73 -10.62
N GLU A 12 -15.98 -9.73 -9.48
CA GLU A 12 -14.84 -8.87 -9.21
C GLU A 12 -13.60 -9.37 -9.96
N ASN A 13 -13.07 -8.50 -10.83
CA ASN A 13 -11.87 -8.78 -11.58
C ASN A 13 -10.63 -8.63 -10.66
N PRO A 14 -9.87 -9.70 -10.39
CA PRO A 14 -8.67 -9.61 -9.55
C PRO A 14 -7.49 -8.91 -10.24
N PHE A 15 -7.60 -8.63 -11.55
CA PHE A 15 -6.62 -7.89 -12.34
C PHE A 15 -7.10 -6.48 -12.69
N ASP A 16 -8.19 -6.01 -12.08
CA ASP A 16 -8.67 -4.66 -12.36
C ASP A 16 -7.61 -3.64 -11.93
N GLN A 17 -7.41 -2.62 -12.75
CA GLN A 17 -6.42 -1.59 -12.44
C GLN A 17 -6.91 -0.82 -11.22
N ALA A 18 -6.00 -0.55 -10.29
CA ALA A 18 -6.32 0.25 -9.12
C ALA A 18 -6.92 1.58 -9.59
N VAL A 19 -8.15 1.86 -9.16
CA VAL A 19 -8.85 3.12 -9.45
C VAL A 19 -7.93 4.26 -9.06
N GLU A 20 -7.47 5.04 -10.05
CA GLU A 20 -6.73 6.26 -9.76
C GLU A 20 -7.62 7.15 -8.91
N ARG A 21 -7.16 7.52 -7.71
CA ARG A 21 -7.93 8.42 -6.85
C ARG A 21 -8.14 9.73 -7.59
N GLU A 22 -9.39 10.07 -7.87
CA GLU A 22 -9.75 11.37 -8.39
C GLU A 22 -9.51 12.42 -7.29
N PHE A 23 -8.54 13.31 -7.51
CA PHE A 23 -8.31 14.48 -6.66
C PHE A 23 -9.19 15.65 -7.13
N SER A 24 -10.49 15.40 -7.35
CA SER A 24 -11.47 16.40 -7.78
C SER A 24 -12.31 16.89 -6.59
N VAL A 25 -12.78 18.14 -6.65
CA VAL A 25 -13.68 18.69 -5.64
C VAL A 25 -15.09 18.11 -5.86
N PRO A 26 -15.78 17.61 -4.82
CA PRO A 26 -17.13 17.06 -4.96
C PRO A 26 -18.10 18.06 -5.59
N GLY A 27 -18.72 17.68 -6.72
CA GLY A 27 -19.72 18.49 -7.43
C GLY A 27 -19.21 19.30 -8.63
N GLN A 28 -17.92 19.21 -8.97
CA GLN A 28 -17.33 19.95 -10.10
C GLN A 28 -17.12 19.03 -11.32
N ILE A 29 -17.81 19.33 -12.43
CA ILE A 29 -18.00 18.41 -13.56
C ILE A 29 -16.81 18.36 -14.53
N SER A 30 -16.02 19.44 -14.63
CA SER A 30 -14.75 19.43 -15.38
C SER A 30 -13.92 20.68 -15.09
N TYR A 31 -12.69 20.50 -14.64
CA TYR A 31 -11.64 21.54 -14.61
C TYR A 31 -10.30 20.87 -14.90
N GLU A 32 -9.37 21.60 -15.51
CA GLU A 32 -7.97 21.17 -15.64
C GLU A 32 -7.33 21.20 -14.26
N PRO A 33 -6.65 20.14 -13.77
CA PRO A 33 -6.09 20.13 -12.42
C PRO A 33 -5.23 21.37 -12.15
N GLY A 34 -5.53 22.09 -11.08
CA GLY A 34 -4.76 23.25 -10.65
C GLY A 34 -3.61 22.87 -9.71
N VAL A 35 -2.94 23.90 -9.17
CA VAL A 35 -1.82 23.72 -8.24
C VAL A 35 -2.23 22.96 -6.97
N TYR A 36 -3.47 23.10 -6.51
CA TYR A 36 -3.95 22.42 -5.32
C TYR A 36 -4.07 20.90 -5.54
N GLU A 37 -4.69 20.49 -6.64
CA GLU A 37 -4.85 19.08 -7.02
C GLU A 37 -3.49 18.40 -7.25
N GLU A 38 -2.54 19.11 -7.87
CA GLU A 38 -1.16 18.64 -8.01
C GLU A 38 -0.50 18.38 -6.65
N LYS A 39 -0.66 19.28 -5.68
CA LYS A 39 -0.10 19.09 -4.33
C LYS A 39 -0.76 17.96 -3.55
N LEU A 40 -2.05 17.73 -3.74
CA LEU A 40 -2.72 16.55 -3.18
C LEU A 40 -2.16 15.25 -3.77
N LYS A 41 -1.93 15.21 -5.08
CA LYS A 41 -1.30 14.06 -5.75
C LYS A 41 0.10 13.82 -5.22
N GLU A 42 0.93 14.86 -5.12
CA GLU A 42 2.29 14.77 -4.55
C GLU A 42 2.27 14.25 -3.10
N GLY A 43 1.36 14.77 -2.27
CA GLY A 43 1.21 14.33 -0.87
C GLY A 43 0.75 12.87 -0.76
N TYR A 44 -0.16 12.45 -1.63
CA TYR A 44 -0.56 11.04 -1.71
C TYR A 44 0.60 10.15 -2.14
N GLU A 45 1.33 10.52 -3.20
CA GLU A 45 2.51 9.78 -3.65
C GLU A 45 3.55 9.64 -2.53
N LEU A 46 3.82 10.71 -1.78
CA LEU A 46 4.71 10.69 -0.61
C LEU A 46 4.23 9.68 0.44
N THR A 47 2.93 9.65 0.72
CA THR A 47 2.33 8.68 1.66
C THR A 47 2.45 7.24 1.18
N GLN A 48 2.42 7.02 -0.14
CA GLN A 48 2.56 5.70 -0.76
C GLN A 48 4.01 5.21 -0.90
N ARG A 49 4.99 6.11 -0.84
CA ARG A 49 6.42 5.77 -1.04
C ARG A 49 6.91 4.64 -0.13
N PRO A 50 6.61 4.58 1.18
CA PRO A 50 7.10 3.52 2.06
C PRO A 50 6.67 2.10 1.63
N PHE A 51 5.49 1.98 1.02
CA PHE A 51 4.97 0.70 0.54
C PHE A 51 5.59 0.28 -0.80
N LYS A 52 5.95 1.26 -1.64
CA LYS A 52 6.48 1.04 -2.99
C LYS A 52 8.01 1.04 -3.06
N ALA A 53 8.69 1.69 -2.12
CA ALA A 53 10.14 1.97 -2.15
C ALA A 53 11.01 0.73 -2.24
N ALA A 54 10.61 -0.39 -1.61
CA ALA A 54 11.36 -1.63 -1.70
C ALA A 54 11.48 -2.12 -3.16
N GLY A 55 10.45 -1.91 -3.98
CA GLY A 55 10.36 -2.40 -5.35
C GLY A 55 10.28 -3.92 -5.45
N GLU A 56 9.78 -4.40 -6.60
CA GLU A 56 9.51 -5.82 -6.81
C GLU A 56 10.77 -6.69 -6.69
N LYS A 57 11.91 -6.19 -7.18
CA LYS A 57 13.20 -6.90 -7.14
C LYS A 57 13.63 -7.25 -5.71
N ASN A 58 13.50 -6.34 -4.76
CA ASN A 58 13.93 -6.60 -3.38
C ASN A 58 12.90 -7.44 -2.62
N ILE A 59 11.61 -7.27 -2.91
CA ILE A 59 10.54 -8.13 -2.39
C ILE A 59 10.81 -9.58 -2.81
N ARG A 60 11.04 -9.83 -4.11
CA ARG A 60 11.38 -11.17 -4.63
C ARG A 60 12.63 -11.73 -3.96
N LYS A 61 13.67 -10.92 -3.73
CA LYS A 61 14.87 -11.37 -2.99
C LYS A 61 14.57 -11.80 -1.55
N GLN A 62 13.64 -11.15 -0.85
CA GLN A 62 13.23 -11.57 0.50
C GLN A 62 12.50 -12.91 0.45
N HIS A 63 11.55 -13.06 -0.47
CA HIS A 63 10.80 -14.30 -0.65
C HIS A 63 11.69 -15.47 -1.08
N LEU A 64 12.66 -15.25 -1.96
CA LEU A 64 13.66 -16.27 -2.34
C LEU A 64 14.49 -16.78 -1.16
N LYS A 65 14.62 -15.98 -0.10
CA LYS A 65 15.28 -16.37 1.16
C LYS A 65 14.31 -16.98 2.19
N GLY A 66 13.06 -17.23 1.81
CA GLY A 66 12.01 -17.71 2.71
C GLY A 66 11.58 -16.70 3.77
N ARG A 67 11.73 -15.39 3.50
CA ARG A 67 11.41 -14.31 4.45
C ARG A 67 10.27 -13.45 3.92
N MET A 68 9.34 -13.11 4.81
CA MET A 68 8.32 -12.11 4.55
C MET A 68 8.89 -10.68 4.64
N THR A 69 8.33 -9.77 3.85
CA THR A 69 8.52 -8.32 4.00
C THR A 69 7.90 -7.83 5.30
N ILE A 70 8.27 -6.61 5.74
CA ILE A 70 7.69 -6.03 6.96
C ILE A 70 6.17 -5.82 6.85
N TRP A 71 5.69 -5.42 5.67
CA TRP A 71 4.27 -5.21 5.40
C TRP A 71 3.47 -6.50 5.46
N GLU A 72 4.02 -7.60 4.91
CA GLU A 72 3.43 -8.93 5.04
C GLU A 72 3.37 -9.37 6.50
N ARG A 73 4.42 -9.12 7.29
CA ARG A 73 4.43 -9.44 8.72
C ARG A 73 3.36 -8.67 9.49
N ILE A 74 3.16 -7.38 9.21
CA ILE A 74 2.09 -6.59 9.84
C ILE A 74 0.72 -7.19 9.51
N ARG A 75 0.47 -7.58 8.25
CA ARG A 75 -0.79 -8.22 7.83
C ARG A 75 -1.03 -9.58 8.47
N VAL A 76 0.02 -10.29 8.87
CA VAL A 76 -0.11 -11.54 9.65
C VAL A 76 -0.55 -11.25 11.08
N LEU A 77 -0.18 -10.09 11.65
CA LEU A 77 -0.52 -9.73 13.02
C LEU A 77 -1.95 -9.18 13.15
N THR A 78 -2.45 -8.49 12.14
CA THR A 78 -3.79 -7.89 12.16
C THR A 78 -4.35 -7.66 10.76
N GLU A 79 -5.67 -7.78 10.62
CA GLU A 79 -6.40 -7.40 9.41
C GLU A 79 -6.71 -5.90 9.37
N GLN A 80 -6.57 -5.19 10.50
CA GLN A 80 -6.84 -3.75 10.57
C GLN A 80 -5.70 -2.93 9.96
N GLU A 81 -6.03 -1.78 9.37
CA GLU A 81 -5.02 -0.90 8.82
C GLU A 81 -4.10 -0.34 9.93
N PRO A 82 -2.78 -0.49 9.79
CA PRO A 82 -1.84 0.01 10.78
C PRO A 82 -1.72 1.53 10.72
N THR A 83 -1.63 2.19 11.88
CA THR A 83 -1.28 3.62 11.94
C THR A 83 0.23 3.76 11.92
N ILE A 84 0.78 4.09 10.75
CA ILE A 84 2.24 4.20 10.59
C ILE A 84 2.74 5.54 11.12
N LEU A 85 3.71 5.49 12.02
CA LEU A 85 4.32 6.65 12.65
C LEU A 85 5.52 7.09 11.79
N TYR A 86 5.26 7.82 10.72
CA TYR A 86 6.31 8.36 9.86
C TYR A 86 6.87 9.68 10.39
N GLN A 87 8.13 9.70 10.81
CA GLN A 87 8.99 10.90 10.73
C GLN A 87 10.45 10.51 10.46
N ASN A 88 10.73 9.80 9.37
CA ASN A 88 12.11 9.74 8.89
C ASN A 88 12.16 9.85 7.36
N TRP A 89 12.43 11.06 6.90
CA TRP A 89 12.60 11.43 5.51
C TRP A 89 14.10 11.42 5.15
N GLY A 90 14.77 10.28 5.36
CA GLY A 90 16.13 10.08 4.82
C GLY A 90 16.15 10.21 3.30
N GLU A 91 17.33 10.27 2.67
CA GLU A 91 17.47 10.54 1.22
C GLU A 91 16.62 9.62 0.32
N ASN A 92 16.37 8.37 0.75
CA ASN A 92 15.57 7.40 0.00
C ASN A 92 14.08 7.37 0.39
N LEU A 93 13.68 8.14 1.40
CA LEU A 93 12.32 8.21 1.96
C LEU A 93 11.73 6.82 2.29
N ASP A 94 12.61 5.90 2.69
CA ASP A 94 12.34 4.48 2.95
C ASP A 94 12.24 4.18 4.46
N GLY A 95 12.22 5.21 5.31
CA GLY A 95 12.18 5.07 6.75
C GLY A 95 13.49 4.53 7.36
N ALA A 96 14.64 4.67 6.67
CA ALA A 96 15.93 4.13 7.10
C ALA A 96 15.89 2.61 7.37
N SER A 97 15.11 1.89 6.56
CA SER A 97 14.87 0.45 6.71
C SER A 97 14.21 0.03 8.05
N LEU A 98 13.57 0.96 8.77
CA LEU A 98 12.78 0.69 9.96
C LEU A 98 11.34 1.16 9.76
N VAL A 99 10.38 0.35 10.17
CA VAL A 99 8.96 0.71 10.16
C VAL A 99 8.47 0.75 11.60
N THR A 100 7.90 1.89 12.00
CA THR A 100 7.26 2.07 13.31
C THR A 100 5.77 2.29 13.08
N ALA A 101 4.93 1.52 13.77
CA ALA A 101 3.49 1.56 13.60
C ALA A 101 2.78 1.28 14.93
N ILE A 102 1.61 1.89 15.09
CA ILE A 102 0.62 1.48 16.09
C ILE A 102 -0.37 0.56 15.39
N ILE A 103 -0.57 -0.63 15.94
CA ILE A 103 -1.45 -1.66 15.38
C ILE A 103 -2.34 -2.21 16.48
N ASN A 104 -3.53 -2.68 16.10
CA ASN A 104 -4.46 -3.35 16.99
C ASN A 104 -4.32 -4.87 16.81
N ILE A 105 -4.05 -5.61 17.88
CA ILE A 105 -4.01 -7.07 17.90
C ILE A 105 -5.03 -7.55 18.93
N ASP A 106 -6.03 -8.31 18.50
CA ASP A 106 -7.08 -8.87 19.36
C ASP A 106 -7.77 -7.82 20.26
N GLY A 107 -7.92 -6.59 19.77
CA GLY A 107 -8.55 -5.48 20.48
C GLY A 107 -7.62 -4.65 21.37
N ARG A 108 -6.29 -4.78 21.22
CA ARG A 108 -5.29 -4.07 22.04
C ARG A 108 -4.22 -3.38 21.19
#